data_AF-A0A6M2CRI6-F1
#
_entry.id   AF-A0A6M2CRI6-F1
#
_cell.length_a   1.000
_cell.length_b   1.000
_cell.length_c   1.000
_cell.angle_alpha   90.00
_cell.angle_beta   90.00
_cell.angle_gamma   90.00
#
_symmetry.space_group_name_H-M   'P 1'
#
loop_
_entity.id
_entity.type
_entity.pdbx_description
1 polymer ?
#
loop_
_entity_poly.entity_id
_entity_poly.type
_entity_poly.pdbx_seq_one_letter_code
_entity_poly.pdbx_strand_id
1 'polypeptide(L)'
;MCERLADRGYFHPLSNVWKVFFLSERRRYHATASELVEVARLRPRAKPFFEKKVSSVISYAVDRCDVDMVQRLLNVVLCMGMPECCGLVLSFLLEFYCDAGDLRSAQKTFEHSETYGIELNPVTFYRYTCFLSSRGIQIPHDMLLKKYKMDPRKAKDAAVQNNVKFKF
;
A
#
# COMPACT_ATOMS: atom_id res chain seq x y z
N MET A 1 25.07 13.68 8.25
CA MET A 1 25.72 13.98 6.93
C MET A 1 24.68 14.14 5.83
N CYS A 2 23.70 13.23 5.73
CA CYS A 2 22.62 13.26 4.74
C CYS A 2 21.79 14.56 4.79
N GLU A 3 21.44 15.04 5.99
CA GLU A 3 20.73 16.32 6.18
C GLU A 3 21.46 17.50 5.55
N ARG A 4 22.75 17.68 5.86
CA ARG A 4 23.59 18.75 5.29
C ARG A 4 23.64 18.72 3.76
N LEU A 5 23.65 17.52 3.16
CA LEU A 5 23.63 17.37 1.70
C LEU A 5 22.25 17.69 1.14
N ALA A 6 21.18 17.30 1.83
CA ALA A 6 19.82 17.60 1.46
C ALA A 6 19.52 19.11 1.55
N ASP A 7 20.04 19.80 2.58
CA ASP A 7 19.90 21.25 2.75
C ASP A 7 20.60 22.04 1.65
N ARG A 8 21.67 21.46 1.09
CA ARG A 8 22.37 21.99 -0.09
C ARG A 8 21.74 21.57 -1.42
N GLY A 9 20.64 20.83 -1.41
CA GLY A 9 19.88 20.46 -2.61
C GLY A 9 20.41 19.23 -3.37
N TYR A 10 21.29 18.40 -2.79
CA TYR A 10 21.83 17.20 -3.43
C TYR A 10 20.83 16.02 -3.46
N PHE A 11 19.58 16.25 -3.84
CA PHE A 11 18.51 15.24 -3.78
C PHE A 11 18.70 14.09 -4.77
N HIS A 12 19.24 14.34 -5.96
CA HIS A 12 19.46 13.29 -6.95
C HIS A 12 20.52 12.25 -6.52
N PRO A 13 21.71 12.65 -6.02
CA PRO A 13 22.63 11.72 -5.39
C PRO A 13 22.02 10.98 -4.20
N LEU A 14 21.31 11.68 -3.31
CA LEU A 14 20.71 11.08 -2.12
C LEU A 14 19.65 10.02 -2.46
N SER A 15 18.81 10.26 -3.49
CA SER A 15 17.81 9.26 -3.91
C SER A 15 18.44 8.03 -4.58
N ASN A 16 19.60 8.19 -5.24
CA ASN A 16 20.38 7.06 -5.74
C ASN A 16 21.01 6.24 -4.61
N VAL A 17 21.61 6.91 -3.61
CA VAL A 17 22.17 6.24 -2.43
C VAL A 17 21.08 5.49 -1.67
N TRP A 18 19.90 6.13 -1.50
CA TRP A 18 18.74 5.47 -0.92
C TRP A 18 18.40 4.17 -1.65
N LYS A 19 18.30 4.19 -2.99
CA LYS A 19 17.99 2.99 -3.79
C LYS A 19 19.02 1.88 -3.53
N VAL A 20 20.31 2.19 -3.56
CA VAL A 20 21.39 1.21 -3.32
C VAL A 20 21.30 0.61 -1.92
N PHE A 21 21.10 1.45 -0.90
CA PHE A 21 21.02 0.99 0.49
C PHE A 21 19.73 0.21 0.79
N PHE A 22 18.62 0.61 0.17
CA PHE A 22 17.35 -0.08 0.31
C PHE A 22 17.40 -1.50 -0.28
N LEU A 23 18.01 -1.64 -1.45
CA LEU A 23 18.15 -2.91 -2.18
C LEU A 23 19.24 -3.83 -1.64
N SER A 24 20.14 -3.34 -0.79
CA SER A 24 21.26 -4.14 -0.30
C SER A 24 20.79 -5.23 0.67
N GLU A 25 21.37 -6.43 0.57
CA GLU A 25 21.14 -7.54 1.50
C GLU A 25 21.65 -7.27 2.93
N ARG A 26 22.65 -6.40 3.08
CA ARG A 26 23.21 -6.06 4.40
C ARG A 26 22.26 -5.17 5.20
N ARG A 27 21.68 -5.73 6.27
CA ARG A 27 20.71 -5.05 7.16
C ARG A 27 21.14 -3.68 7.66
N ARG A 28 22.44 -3.48 7.91
CA ARG A 28 22.99 -2.19 8.39
C ARG A 28 22.66 -1.01 7.46
N TYR A 29 22.51 -1.26 6.16
CA TYR A 29 22.19 -0.18 5.21
C TYR A 29 20.71 0.17 5.18
N HIS A 30 19.82 -0.70 5.67
CA HIS A 30 18.40 -0.40 5.76
C HIS A 30 18.11 0.74 6.75
N ALA A 31 18.84 0.81 7.86
CA ALA A 31 18.74 1.91 8.81
C ALA A 31 19.07 3.26 8.14
N THR A 32 20.15 3.30 7.36
CA THR A 32 20.52 4.51 6.60
C THR A 32 19.54 4.81 5.47
N ALA A 33 18.95 3.79 4.83
CA ALA A 33 17.89 3.99 3.84
C ALA A 33 16.65 4.63 4.51
N SER A 34 16.24 4.16 5.69
CA SER A 34 15.14 4.76 6.45
C SER A 34 15.43 6.21 6.86
N GLU A 35 16.65 6.50 7.33
CA GLU A 35 17.07 7.88 7.63
C GLU A 35 16.96 8.79 6.40
N LEU A 36 17.39 8.32 5.22
CA LEU A 36 17.26 9.09 3.97
C LEU A 36 15.81 9.39 3.59
N VAL A 37 14.89 8.47 3.88
CA VAL A 37 13.45 8.69 3.66
C VAL A 37 12.93 9.79 4.57
N GLU A 38 13.30 9.78 5.85
CA GLU A 38 12.92 10.85 6.80
C GLU A 38 13.48 12.21 6.38
N VAL A 39 14.76 12.24 5.97
CA VAL A 39 15.40 13.46 5.46
C VAL A 39 14.65 13.99 4.23
N ALA A 40 14.21 13.11 3.33
CA ALA A 40 13.42 13.48 2.15
C ALA A 40 12.01 13.95 2.53
N ARG A 41 11.34 13.28 3.48
CA ARG A 41 9.99 13.64 3.95
C ARG A 41 9.91 15.07 4.46
N LEU A 42 10.92 15.50 5.23
CA LEU A 42 10.99 16.85 5.79
C LEU A 42 11.26 17.95 4.74
N ARG A 43 11.53 17.58 3.48
CA ARG A 43 11.94 18.51 2.42
C ARG A 43 11.09 18.30 1.17
N PRO A 44 10.04 19.12 0.95
CA PRO A 44 9.15 18.97 -0.20
C PRO A 44 9.87 18.93 -1.55
N ARG A 45 10.98 19.67 -1.70
CA ARG A 45 11.82 19.68 -2.90
C ARG A 45 12.50 18.34 -3.20
N ALA A 46 12.64 17.45 -2.22
CA ALA A 46 13.20 16.11 -2.39
C ALA A 46 12.17 15.12 -2.97
N LYS A 47 10.87 15.36 -2.78
CA LYS A 47 9.79 14.41 -3.09
C LYS A 47 9.87 13.88 -4.53
N PRO A 48 9.99 14.71 -5.60
CA PRO A 48 10.02 14.21 -6.98
C PRO A 48 11.21 13.28 -7.28
N PHE A 49 12.36 13.52 -6.63
CA PHE A 49 13.58 12.71 -6.83
C PHE A 49 13.48 11.34 -6.19
N PHE A 50 12.82 11.26 -5.03
CA PHE A 50 12.59 10.00 -4.34
C PHE A 50 11.42 9.25 -4.94
N GLU A 51 10.33 9.93 -5.28
CA GLU A 51 9.13 9.34 -5.88
C GLU A 51 9.46 8.50 -7.11
N LYS A 52 10.21 9.07 -8.07
CA LYS A 52 10.68 8.33 -9.25
C LYS A 52 11.51 7.09 -8.90
N LYS A 53 12.33 7.15 -7.84
CA LYS A 53 13.15 6.01 -7.42
C LYS A 53 12.32 4.96 -6.70
N VAL A 54 11.41 5.38 -5.83
CA VAL A 54 10.47 4.51 -5.10
C VAL A 54 9.60 3.75 -6.08
N SER A 55 8.97 4.42 -7.05
CA SER A 55 8.17 3.75 -8.09
C SER A 55 8.99 2.72 -8.87
N SER A 56 10.23 3.04 -9.24
CA SER A 56 11.12 2.08 -9.91
C SER A 56 11.46 0.86 -9.04
N VAL A 57 11.62 1.04 -7.73
CA VAL A 57 11.90 -0.07 -6.80
C VAL A 57 10.63 -0.90 -6.55
N ILE A 58 9.45 -0.27 -6.52
CA ILE A 58 8.16 -0.98 -6.44
C ILE A 58 7.99 -1.89 -7.66
N SER A 59 8.14 -1.37 -8.89
CA SER A 59 8.04 -2.20 -10.10
C SER A 59 9.01 -3.38 -10.04
N TYR A 60 10.28 -3.13 -9.68
CA TYR A 60 11.28 -4.18 -9.53
C TYR A 60 10.89 -5.26 -8.50
N ALA A 61 10.35 -4.87 -7.34
CA ALA A 61 9.94 -5.80 -6.29
C ALA A 61 8.72 -6.62 -6.69
N VAL A 62 7.73 -5.97 -7.32
CA VAL A 62 6.50 -6.60 -7.82
C VAL A 62 6.82 -7.60 -8.94
N ASP A 63 7.65 -7.24 -9.91
CA ASP A 63 8.03 -8.11 -11.03
C ASP A 63 8.75 -9.38 -10.57
N ARG A 64 9.45 -9.32 -9.43
CA ARG A 64 10.14 -10.45 -8.82
C ARG A 64 9.32 -11.19 -7.76
N CYS A 65 8.12 -10.72 -7.48
CA CYS A 65 7.29 -11.17 -6.37
C CYS A 65 8.04 -11.16 -5.02
N ASP A 66 8.92 -10.19 -4.80
CA ASP A 66 9.70 -10.05 -3.55
C ASP A 66 8.85 -9.40 -2.45
N VAL A 67 8.05 -10.22 -1.77
CA VAL A 67 7.07 -9.77 -0.77
C VAL A 67 7.73 -9.03 0.39
N ASP A 68 8.90 -9.49 0.85
CA ASP A 68 9.64 -8.85 1.94
C ASP A 68 10.06 -7.43 1.56
N MET A 69 10.51 -7.25 0.31
CA MET A 69 10.83 -5.93 -0.22
C MET A 69 9.57 -5.07 -0.36
N VAL A 70 8.45 -5.62 -0.85
CA VAL A 70 7.18 -4.88 -0.97
C VAL A 70 6.64 -4.45 0.40
N GLN A 71 6.73 -5.31 1.42
CA GLN A 71 6.38 -4.95 2.80
C GLN A 71 7.24 -3.80 3.32
N ARG A 72 8.56 -3.82 3.06
CA ARG A 72 9.45 -2.71 3.43
C ARG A 72 9.12 -1.44 2.67
N LEU A 73 8.72 -1.54 1.40
CA LEU A 73 8.28 -0.40 0.59
C LEU A 73 7.01 0.24 1.13
N LEU A 74 6.09 -0.52 1.75
CA LEU A 74 4.90 0.04 2.38
C LEU A 74 5.24 1.14 3.39
N ASN A 75 6.25 0.91 4.24
CA ASN A 75 6.71 1.92 5.19
C ASN A 75 7.25 3.18 4.49
N VAL A 76 7.93 3.02 3.36
CA VAL A 76 8.49 4.14 2.59
C VAL A 76 7.37 4.98 1.98
N VAL A 77 6.41 4.37 1.29
CA VAL A 77 5.32 5.09 0.61
C VAL A 77 4.38 5.78 1.58
N LEU A 78 4.13 5.17 2.74
CA LEU A 78 3.35 5.79 3.82
C LEU A 78 4.10 6.98 4.44
N CYS A 79 5.37 6.81 4.77
CA CYS A 79 6.20 7.88 5.33
C CYS A 79 6.30 9.08 4.38
N MET A 80 6.47 8.84 3.07
CA MET A 80 6.61 9.90 2.06
C MET A 80 5.28 10.51 1.59
N GLY A 81 4.14 9.98 2.03
CA GLY A 81 2.82 10.44 1.58
C GLY A 81 2.63 10.29 0.06
N MET A 82 2.77 9.06 -0.43
CA MET A 82 2.68 8.69 -1.85
C MET A 82 1.45 7.81 -2.12
N PRO A 83 0.23 8.37 -2.14
CA PRO A 83 -1.02 7.58 -2.13
C PRO A 83 -1.16 6.63 -3.32
N GLU A 84 -0.74 7.05 -4.52
CA GLU A 84 -0.78 6.22 -5.73
C GLU A 84 0.11 4.97 -5.59
N CYS A 85 1.32 5.14 -5.05
CA CYS A 85 2.23 4.03 -4.77
C CYS A 85 1.77 3.16 -3.60
N CYS A 86 1.12 3.75 -2.58
CA CYS A 86 0.48 2.99 -1.50
C CYS A 86 -0.57 2.02 -2.04
N GLY A 87 -1.42 2.47 -2.97
CA GLY A 87 -2.44 1.63 -3.59
C GLY A 87 -1.85 0.41 -4.28
N LEU A 88 -0.79 0.61 -5.08
CA LEU A 88 -0.08 -0.49 -5.75
C LEU A 88 0.53 -1.49 -4.77
N VAL A 89 1.24 -1.00 -3.74
CA VAL A 89 1.90 -1.84 -2.73
C VAL A 89 0.88 -2.64 -1.94
N LEU A 90 -0.20 -2.01 -1.47
CA LEU A 90 -1.24 -2.67 -0.70
C LEU A 90 -2.03 -3.68 -1.54
N SER A 91 -2.33 -3.35 -2.80
CA SER A 91 -2.96 -4.28 -3.74
C SER A 91 -2.11 -5.54 -3.94
N PHE A 92 -0.81 -5.38 -4.21
CA PHE A 92 0.08 -6.52 -4.38
C PHE A 92 0.12 -7.41 -3.13
N LEU A 93 0.31 -6.81 -1.95
CA LEU A 93 0.36 -7.56 -0.70
C LEU A 93 -0.95 -8.29 -0.41
N LEU A 94 -2.08 -7.64 -0.66
CA LEU A 94 -3.40 -8.24 -0.41
C LEU A 94 -3.64 -9.44 -1.33
N GLU A 95 -3.34 -9.31 -2.62
CA GLU A 95 -3.42 -10.43 -3.57
C GLU A 95 -2.50 -11.58 -3.17
N PHE A 96 -1.25 -11.28 -2.82
CA PHE A 96 -0.29 -12.29 -2.35
C PHE A 96 -0.82 -13.06 -1.13
N TYR A 97 -1.34 -12.37 -0.10
CA TYR A 97 -1.85 -13.05 1.08
C TYR A 97 -3.15 -13.83 0.83
N CYS A 98 -4.00 -13.35 -0.08
CA CYS A 98 -5.18 -14.11 -0.51
C CYS A 98 -4.76 -15.43 -1.19
N ASP A 99 -3.79 -15.36 -2.10
CA ASP A 99 -3.29 -16.52 -2.83
C ASP A 99 -2.53 -17.49 -1.91
N ALA A 100 -1.79 -16.97 -0.93
CA ALA A 100 -1.09 -17.76 0.11
C ALA A 100 -2.04 -18.35 1.17
N GLY A 101 -3.31 -17.95 1.19
CA GLY A 101 -4.26 -18.39 2.19
C GLY A 101 -4.14 -17.74 3.57
N ASP A 102 -3.26 -16.74 3.71
CA ASP A 102 -2.98 -16.03 4.97
C ASP A 102 -4.06 -14.96 5.26
N LEU A 103 -5.13 -15.41 5.92
CA LEU A 103 -6.25 -14.56 6.30
C LEU A 103 -5.83 -13.38 7.17
N ARG A 104 -4.92 -13.59 8.13
CA ARG A 104 -4.54 -12.57 9.10
C ARG A 104 -3.80 -11.43 8.41
N SER A 105 -2.85 -11.77 7.55
CA SER A 105 -2.07 -10.76 6.81
C SER A 105 -2.93 -10.06 5.75
N ALA A 106 -3.85 -10.78 5.10
CA ALA A 106 -4.82 -10.18 4.18
C ALA A 106 -5.71 -9.15 4.88
N GLN A 107 -6.32 -9.52 6.02
CA GLN A 107 -7.15 -8.62 6.82
C GLN A 107 -6.38 -7.38 7.27
N LYS A 108 -5.17 -7.57 7.83
CA LYS A 108 -4.31 -6.46 8.25
C LYS A 108 -3.94 -5.52 7.09
N THR A 109 -3.70 -6.07 5.90
CA THR A 109 -3.38 -5.27 4.71
C THR A 109 -4.58 -4.44 4.25
N PHE A 110 -5.78 -5.04 4.29
CA PHE A 110 -7.01 -4.32 4.01
C PHE A 110 -7.32 -3.23 5.06
N GLU A 111 -7.09 -3.51 6.34
CA GLU A 111 -7.23 -2.52 7.42
C GLU A 111 -6.28 -1.33 7.24
N HIS A 112 -5.05 -1.57 6.75
CA HIS A 112 -4.13 -0.49 6.40
C HIS A 112 -4.70 0.38 5.27
N SER A 113 -5.26 -0.19 4.21
CA SER A 113 -5.87 0.62 3.14
C SER A 113 -7.01 1.49 3.66
N GLU A 114 -7.87 0.95 4.54
CA GLU A 114 -8.96 1.71 5.13
C GLU A 114 -8.45 2.82 6.06
N THR A 115 -7.47 2.51 6.92
CA THR A 115 -6.88 3.45 7.89
C THR A 115 -6.28 4.68 7.21
N TYR A 116 -5.64 4.48 6.05
CA TYR A 116 -4.99 5.55 5.29
C TYR A 116 -5.87 6.12 4.16
N GLY A 117 -7.13 5.67 4.04
CA GLY A 117 -8.03 6.12 2.97
C GLY A 117 -7.51 5.82 1.56
N ILE A 118 -6.73 4.75 1.40
CA ILE A 118 -6.14 4.34 0.12
C ILE A 118 -7.14 3.48 -0.63
N GLU A 119 -7.51 3.92 -1.83
CA GLU A 119 -8.34 3.12 -2.73
C GLU A 119 -7.52 1.96 -3.30
N LEU A 120 -7.97 0.74 -3.05
CA LEU A 120 -7.40 -0.46 -3.64
C LEU A 120 -7.84 -0.61 -5.10
N ASN A 121 -7.03 -1.30 -5.90
CA ASN A 121 -7.44 -1.68 -7.24
C ASN A 121 -8.77 -2.51 -7.17
N PRO A 122 -9.78 -2.20 -8.01
CA PRO A 122 -11.06 -2.92 -8.03
C PRO A 122 -10.94 -4.44 -8.15
N VAL A 123 -9.95 -4.93 -8.92
CA VAL A 123 -9.68 -6.37 -9.08
C VAL A 123 -9.18 -6.97 -7.78
N THR A 124 -8.24 -6.32 -7.11
CA THR A 124 -7.73 -6.73 -5.79
C THR A 124 -8.86 -6.76 -4.76
N PHE A 125 -9.69 -5.72 -4.74
CA PHE A 125 -10.82 -5.63 -3.82
C PHE A 125 -11.83 -6.77 -4.06
N TYR A 126 -12.17 -7.03 -5.32
CA TYR A 126 -13.03 -8.16 -5.68
C TYR A 126 -12.42 -9.50 -5.21
N ARG A 127 -11.14 -9.75 -5.49
CA ARG A 127 -10.43 -10.96 -5.05
C ARG A 127 -10.50 -11.15 -3.54
N TYR A 128 -10.27 -10.10 -2.76
CA TYR A 128 -10.38 -10.17 -1.31
C TYR A 128 -11.79 -10.52 -0.84
N THR A 129 -12.83 -9.97 -1.47
CA THR A 129 -14.22 -10.36 -1.13
C THR A 129 -14.52 -11.83 -1.42
N CYS A 130 -14.03 -12.36 -2.55
CA CYS A 130 -14.14 -13.79 -2.87
C CYS A 130 -13.35 -14.65 -1.88
N PHE A 131 -12.15 -14.21 -1.50
CA PHE A 131 -11.31 -14.88 -0.52
C PHE A 131 -12.01 -15.02 0.84
N LEU A 132 -12.64 -13.95 1.34
CA LEU A 132 -13.45 -13.99 2.57
C LEU A 132 -14.65 -14.94 2.44
N SER A 133 -15.40 -14.84 1.34
CA SER A 133 -16.57 -15.68 1.08
C SER A 133 -16.21 -17.17 1.02
N SER A 134 -15.10 -17.52 0.36
CA SER A 134 -14.60 -18.91 0.29
C SER A 134 -14.27 -19.52 1.65
N ARG A 135 -14.08 -18.68 2.68
CA ARG A 135 -13.79 -19.06 4.07
C ARG A 135 -15.01 -18.98 4.98
N GLY A 136 -16.19 -18.71 4.41
CA GLY A 136 -17.42 -18.52 5.18
C GLY A 136 -17.41 -17.25 6.04
N ILE A 137 -16.49 -16.31 5.79
CA ILE A 137 -16.40 -15.07 6.53
C ILE A 137 -17.41 -14.09 5.94
N GLN A 138 -18.30 -13.59 6.79
CA GLN A 138 -19.28 -12.60 6.38
C GLN A 138 -18.57 -11.32 5.92
N ILE A 139 -18.83 -10.91 4.69
CA ILE A 139 -18.27 -9.68 4.13
C ILE A 139 -18.93 -8.50 4.86
N PRO A 140 -18.16 -7.58 5.45
CA PRO A 140 -18.70 -6.39 6.11
C PRO A 140 -19.63 -5.60 5.18
N HIS A 141 -20.75 -5.11 5.72
CA HIS A 141 -21.75 -4.39 4.94
C HIS A 141 -21.17 -3.18 4.19
N ASP A 142 -20.30 -2.40 4.84
CA ASP A 142 -19.66 -1.23 4.24
C ASP A 142 -18.76 -1.59 3.04
N MET A 143 -18.16 -2.78 3.08
CA MET A 143 -17.38 -3.32 1.97
C MET A 143 -18.29 -3.71 0.80
N LEU A 144 -19.47 -4.26 1.07
CA LEU A 144 -20.47 -4.53 0.04
C LEU A 144 -20.98 -3.22 -0.59
N LEU A 145 -21.22 -2.18 0.20
CA LEU A 145 -21.60 -0.86 -0.33
C LEU A 145 -20.54 -0.30 -1.28
N LYS A 146 -19.26 -0.37 -0.90
CA LYS A 146 -18.12 0.00 -1.76
C LYS A 146 -18.09 -0.85 -3.04
N LYS A 147 -18.27 -2.17 -2.93
CA LYS A 147 -18.29 -3.11 -4.07
C LYS A 147 -19.34 -2.75 -5.11
N TYR A 148 -20.55 -2.46 -4.66
CA TYR A 148 -21.70 -2.19 -5.53
C TYR A 148 -21.90 -0.71 -5.85
N LYS A 149 -20.97 0.17 -5.42
CA LYS A 149 -21.08 1.63 -5.58
C LYS A 149 -22.43 2.17 -5.10
N MET A 150 -22.96 1.60 -4.02
CA MET A 150 -24.27 1.98 -3.48
C MET A 150 -24.15 3.17 -2.53
N ASP A 151 -25.06 4.14 -2.67
CA ASP A 151 -25.19 5.25 -1.72
C ASP A 151 -25.65 4.69 -0.36
N PRO A 152 -24.94 4.97 0.76
CA PRO A 152 -25.32 4.51 2.08
C PRO A 152 -26.75 4.87 2.49
N ARG A 153 -27.28 6.01 2.00
CA ARG A 153 -28.66 6.44 2.26
C ARG A 153 -29.66 5.54 1.53
N LYS A 154 -29.42 5.30 0.24
CA LYS A 154 -30.24 4.38 -0.57
C LYS A 154 -30.17 2.94 -0.06
N ALA A 155 -29.02 2.51 0.46
CA ALA A 155 -28.86 1.19 1.05
C ALA A 155 -29.60 1.04 2.39
N LYS A 156 -29.59 2.07 3.25
CA LYS A 156 -30.40 2.09 4.47
C LYS A 156 -31.90 2.04 4.15
N ASP A 157 -32.35 2.85 3.19
CA ASP A 157 -33.76 2.85 2.76
C ASP A 157 -34.17 1.48 2.18
N ALA A 158 -33.29 0.85 1.39
CA ALA A 158 -33.55 -0.45 0.80
C ALA A 158 -33.43 -1.64 1.78
N ALA A 159 -32.61 -1.50 2.84
CA ALA A 159 -32.53 -2.46 3.95
C ALA A 159 -33.77 -2.39 4.86
N VAL A 160 -34.29 -1.18 5.13
CA VAL A 160 -35.56 -0.98 5.83
C VAL A 160 -36.74 -1.56 5.03
N GLN A 161 -36.65 -1.56 3.70
CA GLN A 161 -37.64 -2.17 2.80
C GLN A 161 -37.42 -3.68 2.52
N ASN A 162 -36.52 -4.37 3.24
CA ASN A 162 -36.23 -5.81 3.09
C ASN A 162 -35.79 -6.28 1.67
N ASN A 163 -35.41 -5.36 0.77
CA ASN A 163 -35.22 -5.66 -0.65
C ASN A 163 -33.76 -5.89 -1.09
N VAL A 164 -32.76 -5.69 -0.22
CA VAL A 164 -31.36 -5.93 -0.59
C VAL A 164 -30.90 -7.29 -0.08
N LYS A 165 -31.09 -8.32 -0.91
CA LYS A 165 -30.31 -9.56 -0.80
C LYS A 165 -29.03 -9.36 -1.60
N PHE A 166 -27.89 -9.16 -0.93
CA PHE A 166 -26.60 -9.32 -1.58
C PHE A 166 -26.50 -10.79 -2.01
N LYS A 167 -26.65 -11.05 -3.30
CA LYS A 167 -26.43 -12.39 -3.86
C LYS A 167 -24.93 -12.64 -3.85
N PHE A 168 -24.52 -13.55 -2.98
CA PHE A 168 -23.15 -14.07 -2.89
C PHE A 168 -22.91 -15.09 -4.00
#